data_AF-A0A099JCC0-F1
#
_entry.id   AF-A0A099JCC0-F1
#
_cell.length_a   1.000
_cell.length_b   1.000
_cell.length_c   1.000
_cell.angle_alpha   90.00
_cell.angle_beta   90.00
_cell.angle_gamma   90.00
#
_symmetry.space_group_name_H-M   'P 1'
#
loop_
_entity.id
_entity.type
_entity.pdbx_description
1 polymer ?
#
loop_
_entity_poly.entity_id
_entity_poly.type
_entity_poly.pdbx_seq_one_letter_code
_entity_poly.pdbx_strand_id
1 'polypeptide(L)'
;MPEHRIDTLFPLANDEVALAAGNLFMDSFHAAGNGSYDRSSTFAWGTGVFGLALAAGTLAASAASNASRRNQAAADAQLAWRPLFGGTLFVTNGGFYIQTMQGLFPWSWEAIDLMQVVGFNMIILQAQSTSGPITWRLTSEWAELVFVLWALRRHPSHPQLRDGTWLPENWLPWATEQGYRAHLDRPQLSA
;
A
#
# COMPACT_ATOMS: atom_id res chain seq x y z
N MET A 1 0.32 -10.02 -22.90
CA MET A 1 0.36 -8.56 -22.67
C MET A 1 -1.06 -8.06 -22.77
N PRO A 2 -1.60 -7.30 -21.80
CA PRO A 2 -2.93 -6.71 -21.95
C PRO A 2 -2.93 -5.73 -23.13
N GLU A 3 -3.97 -5.75 -23.97
CA GLU A 3 -4.13 -4.80 -25.09
C GLU A 3 -4.46 -3.37 -24.60
N HIS A 4 -4.84 -3.23 -23.33
CA HIS A 4 -5.20 -1.95 -22.75
C HIS A 4 -3.95 -1.20 -22.27
N ARG A 5 -3.59 -0.16 -23.02
CA ARG A 5 -2.58 0.84 -22.64
C ARG A 5 -3.25 2.20 -22.53
N ILE A 6 -2.76 3.03 -21.61
CA ILE A 6 -3.14 4.43 -21.52
C ILE A 6 -1.93 5.31 -21.84
N ASP A 7 -2.18 6.48 -22.44
CA ASP A 7 -1.13 7.45 -22.68
C ASP A 7 -0.82 8.24 -21.40
N THR A 8 0.45 8.56 -21.19
CA THR A 8 0.91 9.37 -20.05
C THR A 8 1.52 10.67 -20.55
N LEU A 9 1.40 11.72 -19.74
CA LEU A 9 1.95 13.06 -20.06
C LEU A 9 3.43 13.19 -19.65
N PHE A 10 4.04 12.11 -19.18
CA PHE A 10 5.43 12.04 -18.74
C PHE A 10 6.11 10.84 -19.40
N PRO A 11 7.43 10.88 -19.60
CA PRO A 11 8.15 9.75 -20.17
C PRO A 11 8.14 8.58 -19.19
N LEU A 12 7.81 7.39 -19.71
CA LEU A 12 7.99 6.11 -19.02
C LEU A 12 9.39 5.55 -19.28
N ALA A 13 9.83 4.60 -18.46
CA ALA A 13 11.07 3.88 -18.74
C ALA A 13 10.94 3.06 -20.04
N ASN A 14 12.08 2.68 -20.64
CA ASN A 14 12.07 1.85 -21.84
C ASN A 14 11.32 0.54 -21.58
N ASP A 15 10.42 0.16 -22.50
CA ASP A 15 9.52 -1.01 -22.43
C ASP A 15 8.46 -0.99 -21.32
N GLU A 16 8.33 0.14 -20.61
CA GLU A 16 7.29 0.34 -19.62
C GLU A 16 5.98 0.81 -20.28
N VAL A 17 4.87 0.18 -19.88
CA VAL A 17 3.54 0.45 -20.42
C VAL A 17 2.63 0.83 -19.27
N ALA A 18 1.97 1.98 -19.39
CA ALA A 18 0.93 2.39 -18.45
C ALA A 18 -0.38 1.63 -18.73
N LEU A 19 -0.91 1.04 -17.67
CA LEU A 19 -2.06 0.14 -17.68
C LEU A 19 -3.32 0.86 -17.20
N ALA A 20 -3.19 1.69 -16.16
CA ALA A 20 -4.32 2.37 -15.53
C ALA A 20 -3.89 3.68 -14.87
N ALA A 21 -4.82 4.62 -14.75
CA ALA A 21 -4.63 5.86 -14.03
C ALA A 21 -5.91 6.20 -13.25
N GLY A 22 -5.75 6.73 -12.04
CA GLY A 22 -6.91 7.04 -11.19
C GLY A 22 -6.54 7.83 -9.94
N ASN A 23 -7.55 8.15 -9.15
CA ASN A 23 -7.35 8.90 -7.92
C ASN A 23 -6.60 8.08 -6.87
N LEU A 24 -5.80 8.79 -6.08
CA LEU A 24 -4.97 8.23 -5.03
C LEU A 24 -5.11 9.05 -3.74
N PHE A 25 -5.31 8.35 -2.63
CA PHE A 25 -5.13 8.88 -1.29
C PHE A 25 -4.08 8.07 -0.56
N MET A 26 -3.15 8.77 0.11
CA MET A 26 -2.06 8.16 0.84
C MET A 26 -2.12 8.56 2.31
N ASP A 27 -2.12 7.56 3.19
CA ASP A 27 -1.92 7.75 4.62
C ASP A 27 -0.57 7.17 5.05
N SER A 28 0.10 7.81 5.99
CA SER A 28 1.31 7.27 6.62
C SER A 28 1.03 6.87 8.06
N PHE A 29 1.74 5.82 8.51
CA PHE A 29 1.63 5.35 9.90
C PHE A 29 2.69 6.03 10.76
N HIS A 30 2.29 7.01 11.57
CA HIS A 30 3.21 7.72 12.48
C HIS A 30 2.47 8.33 13.69
N ALA A 31 3.23 8.61 14.75
CA ALA A 31 2.76 9.37 15.91
C ALA A 31 2.76 10.88 15.59
N ALA A 32 1.81 11.65 16.14
CA ALA A 32 1.68 13.09 15.92
C ALA A 32 2.75 13.96 16.61
N GLY A 33 3.63 13.34 17.41
CA GLY A 33 4.68 14.03 18.15
C GLY A 33 5.67 14.78 17.26
N ASN A 34 6.08 15.95 17.74
CA ASN A 34 7.01 16.90 17.14
C ASN A 34 8.39 16.30 16.76
N GLY A 35 8.45 15.58 15.63
CA GLY A 35 9.64 15.49 14.77
C GLY A 35 10.94 14.96 15.37
N SER A 36 10.95 14.33 16.55
CA SER A 36 12.18 13.83 17.19
C SER A 36 12.23 12.31 17.38
N TYR A 37 11.24 11.57 16.90
CA TYR A 37 11.30 10.11 16.85
C TYR A 37 11.05 9.64 15.43
N ASP A 38 12.03 9.91 14.58
CA ASP A 38 12.37 8.97 13.51
C ASP A 38 12.65 7.62 14.16
N ARG A 39 11.73 6.70 13.98
CA ARG A 39 12.07 5.30 13.77
C ARG A 39 10.90 4.58 13.13
N SER A 40 11.04 4.38 11.82
CA SER A 40 10.68 3.13 11.12
C SER A 40 9.77 2.22 11.95
N SER A 41 8.46 2.38 11.82
CA SER A 41 7.54 1.36 12.33
C SER A 41 7.63 0.17 11.39
N THR A 42 8.63 -0.69 11.61
CA THR A 42 8.71 -1.98 10.94
C THR A 42 7.51 -2.78 11.43
N PHE A 43 6.45 -2.79 10.63
CA PHE A 43 5.33 -3.65 10.87
C PHE A 43 5.77 -5.11 10.64
N ALA A 44 6.07 -5.82 11.72
CA ALA A 44 6.35 -7.26 11.68
C ALA A 44 5.02 -8.03 11.71
N TRP A 45 4.50 -8.41 10.53
CA TRP A 45 3.27 -9.18 10.43
C TRP A 45 3.54 -10.69 10.58
N GLY A 46 3.27 -11.24 11.77
CA GLY A 46 3.16 -12.68 12.03
C GLY A 46 1.93 -13.31 11.34
N THR A 47 1.87 -14.64 11.28
CA THR A 47 0.98 -15.48 10.43
C THR A 47 -0.53 -15.38 10.69
N GLY A 48 -1.13 -14.21 10.56
CA GLY A 48 -2.57 -13.99 10.65
C GLY A 48 -3.01 -12.65 10.03
N VAL A 49 -4.31 -12.54 9.68
CA VAL A 49 -4.93 -11.45 8.88
C VAL A 49 -4.61 -10.04 9.38
N PHE A 50 -4.22 -9.89 10.65
CA PHE A 50 -3.62 -8.70 11.22
C PHE A 50 -2.61 -9.08 12.33
N GLY A 51 -1.53 -9.84 12.04
CA GLY A 51 -0.39 -10.08 12.97
C GLY A 51 0.42 -8.86 13.51
N LEU A 52 -0.15 -8.08 14.42
CA LEU A 52 0.39 -7.03 15.31
C LEU A 52 1.91 -6.93 15.60
N ALA A 53 2.40 -5.68 15.67
CA ALA A 53 3.43 -5.27 16.65
C ALA A 53 3.19 -3.81 17.15
N LEU A 54 2.27 -3.63 18.12
CA LEU A 54 2.26 -2.45 18.99
C LEU A 54 3.48 -2.57 19.92
N ALA A 55 4.51 -1.76 19.69
CA ALA A 55 5.61 -1.63 20.62
C ALA A 55 5.11 -0.97 21.91
N ALA A 56 4.73 -1.79 22.89
CA ALA A 56 4.51 -1.37 24.26
C ALA A 56 5.84 -0.89 24.85
N GLY A 57 5.95 0.43 25.09
CA GLY A 57 7.15 1.00 25.68
C GLY A 57 6.91 2.36 26.30
N THR A 58 6.43 2.38 27.55
CA THR A 58 7.18 2.92 28.72
C THR A 58 6.30 2.87 29.98
N LEU A 59 6.78 2.14 31.00
CA LEU A 59 6.30 2.25 32.37
C LEU A 59 6.94 3.49 33.00
N ALA A 60 6.15 4.43 33.53
CA ALA A 60 6.61 5.38 34.55
C ALA A 60 5.44 5.91 35.39
N ALA A 61 5.43 5.50 36.66
CA ALA A 61 4.60 6.10 37.69
C ALA A 61 5.14 7.50 38.05
N SER A 62 4.27 8.51 38.10
CA SER A 62 4.28 9.53 39.18
C SER A 62 3.20 10.60 38.99
N ALA A 63 2.45 10.74 40.09
CA ALA A 63 1.79 11.92 40.67
C ALA A 63 1.05 12.91 39.76
N ALA A 64 -0.21 13.14 40.16
CA ALA A 64 -1.14 14.11 39.62
C ALA A 64 -0.59 15.54 39.67
N SER A 65 -0.36 16.15 38.49
CA SER A 65 -0.46 17.60 38.23
C SER A 65 -0.03 17.93 36.78
N ASN A 66 -0.75 17.42 35.76
CA ASN A 66 -0.83 17.95 34.37
C ASN A 66 -1.60 16.96 33.45
N ALA A 67 -2.78 16.49 33.88
CA ALA A 67 -3.48 15.39 33.19
C ALA A 67 -3.93 15.72 31.77
N SER A 68 -4.34 16.97 31.46
CA SER A 68 -4.85 17.28 30.11
C SER A 68 -3.73 17.37 29.05
N ARG A 69 -2.59 17.98 29.38
CA ARG A 69 -1.42 18.06 28.49
C ARG A 69 -0.71 16.72 28.33
N ARG A 70 -0.69 15.88 29.39
CA ARG A 70 -0.19 14.49 29.29
C ARG A 70 -1.14 13.57 28.53
N ASN A 71 -2.46 13.77 28.62
CA ASN A 71 -3.41 12.99 27.83
C ASN A 71 -3.38 13.37 26.35
N GLN A 72 -3.19 14.66 26.03
CA GLN A 72 -2.92 15.09 24.66
C GLN A 72 -1.58 14.51 24.17
N ALA A 73 -0.50 14.62 24.94
CA ALA A 73 0.78 14.01 24.59
C ALA A 73 0.73 12.48 24.47
N ALA A 74 -0.09 11.79 25.27
CA ALA A 74 -0.29 10.34 25.21
C ALA A 74 -1.19 9.92 24.04
N ALA A 75 -2.17 10.75 23.65
CA ALA A 75 -2.96 10.56 22.44
C ALA A 75 -2.15 10.86 21.17
N ASP A 76 -1.28 11.87 21.22
CA ASP A 76 -0.36 12.24 20.14
C ASP A 76 0.78 11.23 19.98
N ALA A 77 1.12 10.50 21.05
CA ALA A 77 2.06 9.38 21.02
C ALA A 77 1.47 8.09 20.45
N GLN A 78 0.16 8.04 20.13
CA GLN A 78 -0.45 6.87 19.51
C GLN A 78 -0.09 6.81 18.02
N LEU A 79 0.44 5.65 17.61
CA LEU A 79 0.62 5.32 16.21
C LEU A 79 -0.75 5.24 15.54
N ALA A 80 -0.98 6.10 14.55
CA ALA A 80 -2.23 6.17 13.82
C ALA A 80 -1.97 6.34 12.33
N TRP A 81 -2.93 5.89 11.51
CA TRP A 81 -2.98 6.26 10.10
C TRP A 81 -3.37 7.72 9.98
N ARG A 82 -2.49 8.51 9.38
CA ARG A 82 -2.71 9.94 9.20
C ARG A 82 -2.61 10.30 7.72
N PRO A 83 -3.53 11.12 7.20
CA PRO A 83 -3.47 11.60 5.82
C PRO A 83 -2.13 12.27 5.53
N LEU A 84 -1.49 11.85 4.45
CA LEU A 84 -0.23 12.38 3.99
C LEU A 84 -0.44 13.29 2.78
N PHE A 85 -0.98 12.76 1.68
CA PHE A 85 -1.31 13.51 0.48
C PHE A 85 -2.35 12.79 -0.38
N GLY A 86 -2.96 13.52 -1.30
CA GLY A 86 -3.74 12.98 -2.41
C GLY A 86 -3.06 13.28 -3.74
N GLY A 87 -3.36 12.48 -4.77
CA GLY A 87 -2.79 12.65 -6.10
C GLY A 87 -3.43 11.74 -7.14
N THR A 88 -2.71 11.55 -8.24
CA THR A 88 -3.06 10.61 -9.29
C THR A 88 -2.07 9.47 -9.29
N LEU A 89 -2.57 8.24 -9.22
CA LEU A 89 -1.80 7.03 -9.38
C LEU A 89 -1.80 6.63 -10.85
N PHE A 90 -0.62 6.37 -11.40
CA PHE A 90 -0.45 5.71 -12.70
C PHE A 90 0.21 4.35 -12.47
N VAL A 91 -0.47 3.28 -12.87
CA VAL A 91 0.02 1.91 -12.70
C VAL A 91 0.61 1.44 -14.01
N THR A 92 1.80 0.85 -13.95
CA THR A 92 2.52 0.34 -15.13
C THR A 92 2.92 -1.13 -14.93
N ASN A 93 3.47 -1.76 -15.95
CA ASN A 93 4.10 -3.09 -15.81
C ASN A 93 5.40 -3.06 -14.97
N GLY A 94 6.11 -1.93 -14.90
CA GLY A 94 7.40 -1.77 -14.22
C GLY A 94 7.32 -1.25 -12.79
N GLY A 95 6.21 -0.61 -12.42
CA GLY A 95 6.04 0.04 -11.14
C GLY A 95 4.72 0.80 -11.07
N PHE A 96 4.74 1.87 -10.29
CA PHE A 96 3.71 2.89 -10.35
C PHE A 96 4.32 4.27 -10.16
N TYR A 97 3.60 5.27 -10.65
CA TYR A 97 3.95 6.66 -10.51
C TYR A 97 2.89 7.36 -9.69
N ILE A 98 3.33 8.20 -8.76
CA ILE A 98 2.46 9.07 -7.99
C ILE A 98 2.67 10.50 -8.48
N GLN A 99 1.65 11.07 -9.09
CA GLN A 99 1.62 12.48 -9.44
C GLN A 99 0.91 13.27 -8.34
N THR A 100 1.61 14.22 -7.75
CA THR A 100 1.05 15.19 -6.79
C THR A 100 1.29 16.61 -7.28
N MET A 101 0.85 17.61 -6.48
CA MET A 101 1.17 19.01 -6.73
C MET A 101 2.68 19.31 -6.64
N GLN A 102 3.44 18.47 -5.93
CA GLN A 102 4.89 18.65 -5.71
C GLN A 102 5.74 18.05 -6.85
N GLY A 103 5.17 17.15 -7.66
CA GLY A 103 5.89 16.51 -8.76
C GLY A 103 5.41 15.10 -9.04
N LEU A 104 6.23 14.38 -9.80
CA LEU A 104 6.02 12.99 -10.18
C LEU A 104 7.03 12.11 -9.45
N PHE A 105 6.54 11.12 -8.70
CA PHE A 105 7.34 10.22 -7.88
C PHE A 105 7.23 8.78 -8.43
N PRO A 106 8.28 8.26 -9.10
CA PRO A 106 8.31 6.88 -9.55
C PRO A 106 8.61 5.91 -8.40
N TRP A 107 7.90 4.79 -8.39
CA TRP A 107 8.12 3.67 -7.48
C TRP A 107 8.29 2.38 -8.27
N SER A 108 9.48 1.80 -8.20
CA SER A 108 9.74 0.48 -8.78
C SER A 108 9.17 -0.62 -7.88
N TRP A 109 8.83 -1.76 -8.48
CA TRP A 109 8.44 -2.93 -7.69
C TRP A 109 9.53 -3.37 -6.72
N GLU A 110 10.81 -3.19 -7.08
CA GLU A 110 11.97 -3.52 -6.25
C GLU A 110 12.04 -2.72 -4.96
N ALA A 111 11.55 -1.48 -4.93
CA ALA A 111 11.55 -0.65 -3.73
C ALA A 111 10.55 -1.14 -2.66
N ILE A 112 9.63 -2.04 -2.98
CA ILE A 112 8.50 -2.42 -2.12
C ILE A 112 8.72 -3.77 -1.44
N ASP A 113 9.14 -3.74 -0.18
CA ASP A 113 9.44 -4.93 0.60
C ASP A 113 8.21 -5.79 0.89
N LEU A 114 7.06 -5.16 1.14
CA LEU A 114 5.83 -5.83 1.52
C LEU A 114 4.62 -5.07 1.00
N MET A 115 3.59 -5.79 0.55
CA MET A 115 2.30 -5.20 0.19
C MET A 115 1.17 -6.19 0.46
N GLN A 116 0.04 -5.69 0.96
CA GLN A 116 -1.13 -6.49 1.28
C GLN A 116 -2.41 -5.73 0.95
N VAL A 117 -3.41 -6.41 0.39
CA VAL A 117 -4.79 -5.89 0.29
C VAL A 117 -5.46 -6.01 1.64
N VAL A 118 -5.95 -4.90 2.19
CA VAL A 118 -6.60 -4.86 3.51
C VAL A 118 -8.08 -4.50 3.45
N GLY A 119 -8.55 -4.08 2.29
CA GLY A 119 -9.95 -3.79 2.02
C GLY A 119 -10.12 -3.42 0.55
N PHE A 120 -11.38 -3.23 0.16
CA PHE A 120 -11.70 -2.80 -1.20
C PHE A 120 -11.03 -1.46 -1.51
N ASN A 121 -10.35 -1.36 -2.65
CA ASN A 121 -9.59 -0.21 -3.10
C ASN A 121 -8.47 0.20 -2.12
N MET A 122 -7.98 -0.72 -1.28
CA MET A 122 -7.06 -0.36 -0.19
C MET A 122 -5.96 -1.40 0.03
N ILE A 123 -4.72 -0.93 -0.07
CA ILE A 123 -3.52 -1.71 0.23
C ILE A 123 -2.70 -1.03 1.33
N ILE A 124 -1.97 -1.83 2.10
CA ILE A 124 -0.87 -1.37 2.94
C ILE A 124 0.42 -1.84 2.28
N LEU A 125 1.40 -0.95 2.18
CA LEU A 125 2.71 -1.24 1.64
C LEU A 125 3.83 -0.75 2.56
N GLN A 126 4.93 -1.50 2.57
CA GLN A 126 6.20 -1.09 3.13
C GLN A 126 7.22 -1.03 2.03
N ALA A 127 7.96 0.08 1.99
CA ALA A 127 8.91 0.33 0.92
C ALA A 127 10.12 1.12 1.42
N GLN A 128 11.21 1.08 0.67
CA GLN A 128 12.39 1.88 0.91
C GLN A 128 12.30 3.18 0.12
N SER A 129 12.07 4.30 0.81
CA SER A 129 12.14 5.64 0.22
C SER A 129 13.58 6.17 0.27
N THR A 130 13.85 7.26 -0.46
CA THR A 130 15.11 8.00 -0.38
C THR A 130 15.37 8.57 1.02
N SER A 131 14.33 8.79 1.82
CA SER A 131 14.42 9.24 3.21
C SER A 131 14.39 8.10 4.23
N GLY A 132 14.40 6.84 3.80
CA GLY A 132 14.34 5.66 4.65
C GLY A 132 13.07 4.83 4.50
N PRO A 133 12.88 3.81 5.35
CA PRO A 133 11.75 2.89 5.25
C PRO A 133 10.43 3.60 5.59
N ILE A 134 9.42 3.37 4.74
CA ILE A 134 8.08 3.92 4.89
C ILE A 134 7.05 2.81 5.08
N THR A 135 5.97 3.14 5.78
CA THR A 135 4.76 2.30 5.86
C THR A 135 3.56 3.16 5.49
N TRP A 136 2.95 2.83 4.37
CA TRP A 136 1.90 3.62 3.74
C TRP A 136 0.63 2.78 3.55
N ARG A 137 -0.52 3.44 3.69
CA ARG A 137 -1.81 2.92 3.28
C ARG A 137 -2.26 3.70 2.05
N LEU A 138 -2.37 2.98 0.96
CA LEU A 138 -2.79 3.51 -0.33
C LEU A 138 -4.26 3.16 -0.55
N THR A 139 -5.06 4.17 -0.87
CA THR A 139 -6.45 4.00 -1.28
C THR A 139 -6.64 4.49 -2.72
N SER A 140 -7.05 3.58 -3.60
CA SER A 140 -7.26 3.84 -5.02
C SER A 140 -8.14 2.75 -5.64
N GLU A 141 -8.91 3.08 -6.67
CA GLU A 141 -9.65 2.10 -7.48
C GLU A 141 -8.72 1.07 -8.17
N TRP A 142 -7.42 1.37 -8.24
CA TRP A 142 -6.40 0.49 -8.80
C TRP A 142 -5.52 -0.19 -7.74
N ALA A 143 -5.90 -0.15 -6.45
CA ALA A 143 -5.08 -0.70 -5.36
C ALA A 143 -4.82 -2.21 -5.52
N GLU A 144 -5.86 -2.98 -5.87
CA GLU A 144 -5.77 -4.42 -6.13
C GLU A 144 -4.89 -4.73 -7.35
N LEU A 145 -4.96 -3.88 -8.39
CA LEU A 145 -4.11 -4.01 -9.57
C LEU A 145 -2.63 -3.80 -9.21
N VAL A 146 -2.32 -2.77 -8.43
CA VAL A 146 -0.96 -2.52 -7.91
C VAL A 146 -0.46 -3.73 -7.13
N PHE A 147 -1.30 -4.28 -6.23
CA PHE A 147 -0.96 -5.47 -5.47
C PHE A 147 -0.65 -6.67 -6.36
N VAL A 148 -1.51 -6.99 -7.33
CA VAL A 148 -1.32 -8.15 -8.19
C VAL A 148 -0.08 -8.03 -9.05
N LEU A 149 0.20 -6.85 -9.61
CA LEU A 149 1.39 -6.64 -10.45
C LEU A 149 2.67 -6.79 -9.63
N TRP A 150 2.71 -6.20 -8.43
CA TRP A 150 3.82 -6.38 -7.50
C TRP A 150 3.98 -7.85 -7.09
N ALA A 151 2.90 -8.51 -6.67
CA ALA A 151 2.94 -9.89 -6.19
C ALA A 151 3.35 -10.86 -7.31
N LEU A 152 2.80 -10.74 -8.52
CA LEU A 152 3.20 -11.57 -9.66
C LEU A 152 4.69 -11.38 -10.02
N ARG A 153 5.22 -10.16 -9.87
CA ARG A 153 6.61 -9.84 -10.22
C ARG A 153 7.62 -10.24 -9.13
N ARG A 154 7.32 -9.96 -7.86
CA ARG A 154 8.26 -10.09 -6.73
C ARG A 154 7.98 -11.29 -5.83
N HIS A 155 6.71 -11.64 -5.63
CA HIS A 155 6.27 -12.63 -4.65
C HIS A 155 5.16 -13.54 -5.22
N PRO A 156 5.42 -14.36 -6.25
CA PRO A 156 4.39 -15.19 -6.88
C PRO A 156 3.79 -16.23 -5.92
N SER A 157 4.48 -16.52 -4.81
CA SER A 157 4.01 -17.38 -3.73
C SER A 157 3.25 -16.63 -2.62
N HIS A 158 2.94 -15.34 -2.80
CA HIS A 158 2.27 -14.51 -1.79
C HIS A 158 0.93 -15.14 -1.38
N PRO A 159 0.64 -15.28 -0.07
CA PRO A 159 -0.55 -15.98 0.42
C PRO A 159 -1.85 -15.45 -0.19
N GLN A 160 -2.03 -14.12 -0.19
CA GLN A 160 -3.25 -13.53 -0.76
C GLN A 160 -3.39 -13.82 -2.26
N LEU A 161 -2.29 -13.86 -3.02
CA LEU A 161 -2.33 -14.17 -4.45
C LEU A 161 -2.72 -15.64 -4.70
N ARG A 162 -2.21 -16.57 -3.87
CA ARG A 162 -2.49 -18.01 -3.98
C ARG A 162 -3.91 -18.36 -3.58
N ASP A 163 -4.40 -17.75 -2.52
CA ASP A 163 -5.71 -18.07 -1.93
C ASP A 163 -6.83 -17.19 -2.53
N GLY A 164 -6.48 -16.21 -3.38
CA GLY A 164 -7.44 -15.33 -4.05
C GLY A 164 -8.06 -14.26 -3.15
N THR A 165 -7.62 -14.14 -1.89
CA THR A 165 -8.19 -13.22 -0.89
C THR A 165 -7.89 -11.74 -1.16
N TRP A 166 -7.10 -11.45 -2.20
CA TRP A 166 -6.89 -10.09 -2.71
C TRP A 166 -8.09 -9.55 -3.50
N LEU A 167 -8.97 -10.42 -4.00
CA LEU A 167 -10.20 -10.04 -4.67
C LEU A 167 -11.37 -10.00 -3.67
N PRO A 168 -12.30 -9.05 -3.80
CA PRO A 168 -13.57 -9.11 -3.11
C PRO A 168 -14.33 -10.41 -3.47
N GLU A 169 -14.98 -11.03 -2.49
CA GLU A 169 -15.65 -12.32 -2.62
C GLU A 169 -16.63 -12.39 -3.81
N ASN A 170 -17.35 -11.29 -4.07
CA ASN A 170 -18.34 -11.20 -5.15
C ASN A 170 -17.80 -10.60 -6.45
N TRP A 171 -16.49 -10.35 -6.55
CA TRP A 171 -15.91 -9.69 -7.72
C TRP A 171 -16.01 -10.54 -8.99
N LEU A 172 -15.71 -11.84 -8.92
CA LEU A 172 -15.82 -12.75 -10.06
C LEU A 172 -17.26 -12.89 -10.59
N PRO A 173 -18.28 -13.11 -9.72
CA PRO A 173 -19.68 -13.05 -10.12
C PRO A 173 -20.06 -11.73 -10.78
N TRP A 174 -19.75 -10.60 -10.13
CA TRP A 174 -20.03 -9.26 -10.67
C TRP A 174 -19.37 -9.04 -12.03
N ALA A 175 -18.08 -9.40 -12.17
CA ALA A 175 -17.34 -9.21 -13.41
C ALA A 175 -17.96 -10.02 -14.55
N THR A 176 -18.39 -11.25 -14.26
CA THR A 176 -19.08 -12.11 -15.22
C THR A 176 -20.41 -11.50 -15.66
N GLU A 177 -21.19 -10.93 -14.73
CA GLU A 177 -22.44 -10.20 -15.04
C GLU A 177 -22.20 -8.95 -15.89
N GLN A 178 -21.08 -8.25 -15.69
CA GLN A 178 -20.67 -7.11 -16.51
C GLN A 178 -20.13 -7.54 -17.91
N GLY A 179 -20.11 -8.84 -18.21
CA GLY A 179 -19.61 -9.37 -19.49
C GLY A 179 -18.09 -9.53 -19.56
N TYR A 180 -17.36 -9.33 -18.44
CA TYR A 180 -15.96 -9.73 -18.36
C TYR A 180 -15.86 -11.25 -18.32
N ARG A 181 -15.14 -11.84 -19.26
CA ARG A 181 -15.01 -13.30 -19.34
C ARG A 181 -14.11 -13.82 -18.21
N ALA A 182 -14.64 -14.70 -17.36
CA ALA A 182 -13.91 -15.34 -16.25
C ALA A 182 -12.72 -16.24 -16.64
N HIS A 183 -12.36 -16.33 -17.93
CA HIS A 183 -11.22 -17.13 -18.40
C HIS A 183 -9.87 -16.44 -18.11
N LEU A 184 -9.41 -16.50 -16.87
CA LEU A 184 -8.01 -16.82 -16.65
C LEU A 184 -7.99 -18.31 -16.37
N ASP A 185 -7.89 -19.12 -17.43
CA ASP A 185 -7.26 -20.43 -17.26
C ASP A 185 -5.97 -20.14 -16.51
N ARG A 186 -5.84 -20.68 -15.29
CA ARG A 186 -4.65 -20.47 -14.44
C ARG A 186 -3.42 -20.49 -15.34
N PRO A 187 -2.50 -19.52 -15.26
CA PRO A 187 -1.20 -19.72 -15.86
C PRO A 187 -0.70 -21.04 -15.30
N GLN A 188 -0.52 -22.04 -16.17
CA GLN A 188 0.22 -23.22 -15.77
C GLN A 188 1.62 -22.71 -15.50
N LEU A 189 1.91 -22.45 -14.23
CA LEU A 189 3.27 -22.31 -13.75
C LEU A 189 3.87 -23.71 -13.85
N SER A 190 4.38 -24.04 -15.04
CA SER A 190 5.31 -25.14 -15.21
C SER A 190 6.51 -24.87 -14.30
N ALA A 191 6.78 -25.84 -13.44
CA ALA A 191 7.94 -25.90 -12.55
C ALA A 191 9.26 -25.85 -13.31
#